data_AF-A0A7S2Q4K7-F1
#
_entry.id   AF-A0A7S2Q4K7-F1
#
_cell.length_a   1.000
_cell.length_b   1.000
_cell.length_c   1.000
_cell.angle_alpha   90.00
_cell.angle_beta   90.00
_cell.angle_gamma   90.00
#
_symmetry.space_group_name_H-M   'P 1'
#
loop_
_entity.id
_entity.type
_entity.pdbx_description
1 polymer ?
#
loop_
_entity_poly.entity_id
_entity_poly.type
_entity_poly.pdbx_seq_one_letter_code
_entity_poly.pdbx_strand_id
1 'polypeptide(L)'
;EELLWDAQRLEASRALSQASVVELARKWQVLGGKWLLFVPEWRVDALFAAAAARLRCGAMPGCTHVVVSPPGAYGTDHDKFMVGAHTPDFTDQKQTMAVGKSLRAAAREGLRSPAGDWGELRDDPFAAPGKRVTLVYK
;
A
#
# COMPACT_ATOMS: atom_id res chain seq x y z
N GLU A 1 -2.37 1.93 28.15
CA GLU A 1 -2.52 0.50 28.53
C GLU A 1 -3.88 -0.07 28.10
N GLU A 2 -4.99 0.60 28.38
CA GLU A 2 -6.36 0.16 28.04
C GLU A 2 -6.59 -0.34 26.60
N LEU A 3 -5.95 0.25 25.57
CA LEU A 3 -5.98 -0.24 24.19
C LEU A 3 -5.60 -1.74 24.09
N LEU A 4 -4.58 -2.15 24.85
CA LEU A 4 -4.08 -3.53 24.85
C LEU A 4 -5.11 -4.46 25.50
N TRP A 5 -5.72 -4.03 26.60
CA TRP A 5 -6.80 -4.76 27.29
C TRP A 5 -8.06 -4.91 26.43
N ASP A 6 -8.45 -3.86 25.68
CA ASP A 6 -9.56 -3.94 24.72
C ASP A 6 -9.27 -4.95 23.60
N ALA A 7 -8.05 -4.93 23.03
CA ALA A 7 -7.64 -5.87 21.99
C ALA A 7 -7.59 -7.31 22.50
N GLN A 8 -6.97 -7.54 23.65
CA GLN A 8 -6.90 -8.86 24.31
C GLN A 8 -8.30 -9.38 24.67
N ARG A 9 -9.22 -8.52 25.13
CA ARG A 9 -10.61 -8.88 25.40
C ARG A 9 -11.35 -9.27 24.11
N LEU A 10 -11.10 -8.58 23.00
CA LEU A 10 -11.69 -8.94 21.70
C LEU A 10 -11.18 -10.30 21.22
N GLU A 11 -9.87 -10.55 21.28
CA GLU A 11 -9.25 -11.83 20.92
C GLU A 11 -9.80 -12.98 21.78
N ALA A 12 -9.80 -12.82 23.11
CA ALA A 12 -10.33 -13.81 24.05
C ALA A 12 -11.82 -14.10 23.84
N SER A 13 -12.62 -13.11 23.42
CA SER A 13 -14.06 -13.28 23.17
C SER A 13 -14.40 -14.14 21.96
N ARG A 14 -13.42 -14.40 21.07
CA ARG A 14 -13.61 -14.99 19.72
C ARG A 14 -14.54 -14.21 18.78
N ALA A 15 -15.06 -13.05 19.18
CA ALA A 15 -15.90 -12.18 18.34
C ALA A 15 -15.07 -11.30 17.37
N LEU A 16 -13.87 -11.74 16.99
CA LEU A 16 -12.91 -10.94 16.23
C LEU A 16 -13.34 -10.84 14.76
N SER A 17 -14.05 -9.75 14.45
CA SER A 17 -14.57 -9.44 13.11
C SER A 17 -13.94 -8.15 12.55
N GLN A 18 -14.02 -7.95 11.24
CA GLN A 18 -13.61 -6.68 10.62
C GLN A 18 -14.34 -5.48 11.23
N ALA A 19 -15.64 -5.60 11.49
CA ALA A 19 -16.43 -4.53 12.12
C ALA A 19 -15.89 -4.18 13.51
N SER A 20 -15.54 -5.18 14.33
CA SER A 20 -15.00 -4.99 15.67
C SER A 20 -13.60 -4.37 15.67
N VAL A 21 -12.76 -4.70 14.67
CA VAL A 21 -11.45 -4.04 14.48
C VAL A 21 -11.65 -2.56 14.10
N VAL A 22 -12.61 -2.25 13.23
CA VAL A 22 -12.95 -0.85 12.87
C VAL A 22 -13.54 -0.09 14.04
N GLU A 23 -14.32 -0.73 14.90
CA GLU A 23 -14.87 -0.15 16.13
C GLU A 23 -13.75 0.21 17.13
N LEU A 24 -12.81 -0.71 17.39
CA LEU A 24 -11.64 -0.43 18.23
C LEU A 24 -10.76 0.68 17.63
N ALA A 25 -10.49 0.64 16.33
CA ALA A 25 -9.72 1.67 15.64
C ALA A 25 -10.36 3.07 15.78
N ARG A 26 -11.69 3.15 15.69
CA ARG A 26 -12.45 4.39 15.94
C ARG A 26 -12.41 4.82 17.40
N LYS A 27 -12.64 3.91 18.35
CA LYS A 27 -12.57 4.21 19.81
C LYS A 27 -11.21 4.82 20.17
N TRP A 28 -10.13 4.27 19.64
CA TRP A 28 -8.75 4.65 19.96
C TRP A 28 -8.12 5.64 18.97
N GLN A 29 -8.90 6.16 18.01
CA GLN A 29 -8.47 7.10 16.96
C GLN A 29 -7.27 6.61 16.11
N VAL A 30 -7.08 5.30 16.01
CA VAL A 30 -6.04 4.66 15.18
C VAL A 30 -6.57 4.49 13.76
N LEU A 31 -6.80 5.62 13.08
CA LEU A 31 -7.47 5.66 11.76
C LEU A 31 -6.51 5.69 10.56
N GLY A 32 -5.20 5.86 10.77
CA GLY A 32 -4.24 5.90 9.65
C GLY A 32 -4.15 4.57 8.90
N GLY A 33 -4.30 4.60 7.57
CA GLY A 33 -4.22 3.43 6.68
C GLY A 33 -3.08 3.53 5.67
N LYS A 34 -2.81 2.45 4.92
CA LYS A 34 -1.83 2.50 3.81
C LYS A 34 -2.07 1.50 2.68
N TRP A 35 -1.78 1.93 1.46
CA TRP A 35 -1.59 1.04 0.31
C TRP A 35 -0.15 0.57 0.23
N LEU A 36 0.06 -0.75 0.08
CA LEU A 36 1.38 -1.36 -0.06
C LEU A 36 1.54 -2.00 -1.44
N LEU A 37 2.61 -1.64 -2.15
CA LEU A 37 2.98 -2.19 -3.45
C LEU A 37 4.41 -2.76 -3.40
N PHE A 38 4.59 -4.02 -3.77
CA PHE A 38 5.88 -4.71 -3.76
C PHE A 38 6.49 -4.77 -5.15
N VAL A 39 7.75 -4.35 -5.30
CA VAL A 39 8.46 -4.26 -6.59
C VAL A 39 9.91 -4.74 -6.49
N PRO A 40 10.49 -5.30 -7.57
CA PRO A 40 11.93 -5.58 -7.62
C PRO A 40 12.74 -4.28 -7.62
N GLU A 41 14.00 -4.37 -7.19
CA GLU A 41 14.97 -3.26 -7.06
C GLU A 41 14.96 -2.28 -8.24
N TRP A 42 15.13 -2.79 -9.47
CA TRP A 42 15.21 -1.97 -10.70
C TRP A 42 13.98 -1.09 -10.98
N ARG A 43 12.87 -1.26 -10.27
CA ARG A 43 11.67 -0.40 -10.39
C ARG A 43 11.50 0.60 -9.26
N VAL A 44 12.19 0.45 -8.13
CA VAL A 44 11.82 1.15 -6.89
C VAL A 44 11.96 2.67 -7.03
N ASP A 45 13.08 3.15 -7.57
CA ASP A 45 13.35 4.59 -7.74
C ASP A 45 12.40 5.24 -8.73
N ALA A 46 12.13 4.58 -9.87
CA ALA A 46 11.22 5.08 -10.90
C ALA A 46 9.76 5.16 -10.38
N LEU A 47 9.31 4.15 -9.64
CA LEU A 47 8.01 4.15 -8.97
C LEU A 47 7.93 5.25 -7.90
N PHE A 48 8.95 5.35 -7.04
CA PHE A 48 8.99 6.33 -5.97
C PHE A 48 9.03 7.77 -6.50
N ALA A 49 9.84 8.05 -7.53
CA ALA A 49 9.90 9.36 -8.18
C ALA A 49 8.55 9.76 -8.80
N ALA A 50 7.86 8.84 -9.48
CA ALA A 50 6.52 9.08 -10.02
C ALA A 50 5.49 9.33 -8.90
N ALA A 51 5.50 8.50 -7.85
CA ALA A 51 4.60 8.64 -6.71
C ALA A 51 4.82 9.95 -5.93
N ALA A 52 6.08 10.34 -5.71
CA ALA A 52 6.47 11.58 -5.03
C ALA A 52 6.14 12.82 -5.88
N ALA A 53 6.32 12.76 -7.21
CA ALA A 53 5.89 13.82 -8.11
C ALA A 53 4.36 14.03 -8.05
N ARG A 54 3.58 12.94 -8.04
CA ARG A 54 2.11 12.94 -7.93
C ARG A 54 1.62 13.44 -6.57
N LEU A 55 2.32 13.12 -5.49
CA LEU A 55 2.05 13.70 -4.17
C LEU A 55 2.29 15.22 -4.18
N ARG A 56 3.47 15.64 -4.67
CA ARG A 56 3.88 17.06 -4.72
C ARG A 56 2.96 17.96 -5.55
N CYS A 57 2.35 17.44 -6.63
CA CYS A 57 1.39 18.21 -7.44
C CYS A 57 -0.08 18.03 -7.03
N GLY A 58 -0.37 17.37 -5.91
CA GLY A 58 -1.74 17.13 -5.44
C GLY A 58 -2.52 16.06 -6.20
N ALA A 59 -1.91 15.39 -7.20
CA ALA A 59 -2.50 14.29 -7.96
C ALA A 59 -2.62 12.98 -7.16
N MET A 60 -2.29 12.98 -5.86
CA MET A 60 -2.53 11.87 -4.93
C MET A 60 -3.33 12.36 -3.69
N PRO A 61 -4.58 12.82 -3.89
CA PRO A 61 -5.36 13.46 -2.82
C PRO A 61 -5.68 12.47 -1.69
N GLY A 62 -5.53 12.93 -0.45
CA GLY A 62 -5.69 12.12 0.76
C GLY A 62 -4.47 11.27 1.14
N CYS A 63 -3.37 11.35 0.38
CA CYS A 63 -2.08 10.79 0.80
C CYS A 63 -1.33 11.83 1.66
N THR A 64 -0.83 11.40 2.82
CA THR A 64 0.00 12.25 3.70
C THR A 64 1.48 12.14 3.35
N HIS A 65 1.95 10.94 3.03
CA HIS A 65 3.33 10.67 2.64
C HIS A 65 3.45 9.33 1.88
N VAL A 66 4.51 9.24 1.06
CA VAL A 66 4.92 8.01 0.38
C VAL A 66 6.28 7.58 0.95
N VAL A 67 6.45 6.28 1.22
CA VAL A 67 7.66 5.69 1.79
C VAL A 67 8.17 4.55 0.93
N VAL A 68 9.47 4.27 1.01
CA VAL A 68 10.11 3.05 0.51
C VAL A 68 10.65 2.27 1.71
N SER A 69 10.60 0.95 1.65
CA SER A 69 11.30 0.06 2.59
C SER A 69 12.10 -0.99 1.81
N PRO A 70 13.30 -1.36 2.28
CA PRO A 70 14.12 -2.37 1.63
C PRO A 70 13.48 -3.76 1.71
N PRO A 71 13.95 -4.74 0.91
CA PRO A 71 13.48 -6.11 0.97
C PRO A 71 13.64 -6.74 2.36
N GLY A 72 12.76 -7.68 2.70
CA GLY A 72 12.73 -8.32 4.03
C GLY A 72 12.21 -7.45 5.19
N ALA A 73 12.08 -6.13 5.00
CA ALA A 73 11.59 -5.23 6.04
C ALA A 73 10.19 -5.66 6.55
N TYR A 74 9.98 -5.61 7.87
CA TYR A 74 8.72 -6.02 8.51
C TYR A 74 8.27 -7.46 8.20
N GLY A 75 9.19 -8.37 7.87
CA GLY A 75 8.86 -9.75 7.48
C GLY A 75 8.20 -9.85 6.11
N THR A 76 8.51 -8.92 5.20
CA THR A 76 8.05 -8.97 3.82
C THR A 76 9.03 -9.72 2.92
N ASP A 77 8.75 -9.77 1.62
CA ASP A 77 9.49 -10.50 0.60
C ASP A 77 10.98 -10.06 0.54
N HIS A 78 11.90 -11.03 0.58
CA HIS A 78 13.34 -10.76 0.61
C HIS A 78 13.91 -10.31 -0.76
N ASP A 79 13.14 -10.44 -1.84
CA ASP A 79 13.56 -10.03 -3.19
C ASP A 79 12.85 -8.75 -3.68
N LYS A 80 12.00 -8.12 -2.86
CA LYS A 80 11.16 -6.98 -3.26
C LYS A 80 11.16 -5.83 -2.26
N PHE A 81 11.42 -4.63 -2.77
CA PHE A 81 11.17 -3.38 -2.05
C PHE A 81 9.67 -3.15 -1.88
N MET A 82 9.28 -2.53 -0.77
CA MET A 82 7.91 -2.13 -0.50
C MET A 82 7.76 -0.62 -0.66
N VAL A 83 6.84 -0.18 -1.52
CA VAL A 83 6.43 1.24 -1.60
C VAL A 83 5.07 1.39 -0.92
N GLY A 84 5.02 2.24 0.10
CA GLY A 84 3.81 2.53 0.89
C GLY A 84 3.27 3.93 0.62
N ALA A 85 1.96 4.08 0.48
CA ALA A 85 1.28 5.38 0.40
C ALA A 85 0.21 5.49 1.50
N HIS A 86 0.34 6.48 2.39
CA HIS A 86 -0.38 6.54 3.67
C HIS A 86 -1.58 7.50 3.65
N THR A 87 -2.74 7.06 4.14
CA THR A 87 -3.94 7.88 4.36
C THR A 87 -4.11 8.25 5.84
N PRO A 88 -4.73 9.41 6.16
CA PRO A 88 -5.00 9.80 7.55
C PRO A 88 -6.19 9.06 8.16
N ASP A 89 -7.15 8.64 7.33
CA ASP A 89 -8.33 7.86 7.69
C ASP A 89 -8.54 6.74 6.67
N PHE A 90 -8.47 5.49 7.11
CA PHE A 90 -8.73 4.29 6.30
C PHE A 90 -10.24 4.06 6.06
N THR A 91 -11.11 4.71 6.84
CA THR A 91 -12.57 4.63 6.73
C THR A 91 -13.13 5.62 5.70
N ASP A 92 -12.38 6.68 5.33
CA ASP A 92 -12.66 7.45 4.11
C ASP A 92 -12.27 6.62 2.88
N GLN A 93 -13.27 5.87 2.38
CA GLN A 93 -13.15 5.07 1.17
C GLN A 93 -12.84 5.91 -0.09
N LYS A 94 -13.26 7.18 -0.14
CA LYS A 94 -13.08 8.05 -1.31
C LYS A 94 -11.63 8.51 -1.42
N GLN A 95 -11.05 9.02 -0.33
CA GLN A 95 -9.63 9.35 -0.25
C GLN A 95 -8.77 8.09 -0.44
N THR A 96 -9.09 7.01 0.28
CA THR A 96 -8.39 5.72 0.15
C THR A 96 -8.34 5.21 -1.29
N MET A 97 -9.49 5.16 -1.99
CA MET A 97 -9.52 4.68 -3.37
C MET A 97 -8.85 5.65 -4.36
N ALA A 98 -8.82 6.95 -4.07
CA ALA A 98 -8.08 7.92 -4.86
C ALA A 98 -6.56 7.70 -4.75
N VAL A 99 -6.02 7.55 -3.53
CA VAL A 99 -4.60 7.20 -3.31
C VAL A 99 -4.24 5.88 -4.00
N GLY A 100 -5.07 4.83 -3.84
CA GLY A 100 -4.87 3.53 -4.48
C GLY A 100 -4.96 3.57 -6.02
N LYS A 101 -5.70 4.52 -6.60
CA LYS A 101 -5.72 4.78 -8.05
C LYS A 101 -4.45 5.51 -8.50
N SER A 102 -4.03 6.53 -7.77
CA SER A 102 -2.86 7.33 -8.10
C SER A 102 -1.53 6.59 -7.92
N LEU A 103 -1.42 5.69 -6.94
CA LEU A 103 -0.27 4.79 -6.78
C LEU A 103 -0.18 3.77 -7.93
N ARG A 104 -1.30 3.13 -8.31
CA ARG A 104 -1.34 2.20 -9.45
C ARG A 104 -0.98 2.89 -10.77
N ALA A 105 -1.39 4.14 -10.97
CA ALA A 105 -1.00 4.90 -12.16
C ALA A 105 0.46 5.41 -12.12
N ALA A 106 1.04 5.66 -10.94
CA ALA A 106 2.49 5.90 -10.81
C ALA A 106 3.31 4.65 -11.21
N ALA A 107 2.84 3.47 -10.79
CA ALA A 107 3.42 2.18 -11.19
C ALA A 107 3.30 1.86 -12.69
N ARG A 108 2.49 2.64 -13.44
CA ARG A 108 2.40 2.57 -14.91
C ARG A 108 3.31 3.58 -15.63
N GLU A 109 3.72 4.67 -14.98
CA GLU A 109 4.66 5.64 -15.56
C GLU A 109 6.10 5.11 -15.54
N GLY A 110 6.49 4.38 -14.49
CA GLY A 110 7.77 3.67 -14.41
C GLY A 110 7.84 2.37 -15.24
N LEU A 111 7.25 2.32 -16.44
CA LEU A 111 7.20 1.15 -17.32
C LEU A 111 8.10 1.28 -18.56
N ARG A 112 9.42 1.41 -18.34
CA ARG A 112 10.42 1.04 -19.34
C ARG A 112 11.44 0.14 -18.69
N SER A 113 11.61 -1.07 -19.22
CA SER A 113 12.82 -1.85 -18.92
C SER A 113 14.01 -1.26 -19.69
N PRO A 114 15.26 -1.48 -19.26
CA PRO A 114 16.44 -1.10 -20.04
C PRO A 114 16.51 -1.76 -21.43
N ALA A 115 15.82 -2.87 -21.64
CA ALA A 115 15.74 -3.58 -22.93
C ALA A 115 14.75 -2.92 -23.93
N GLY A 116 14.05 -1.85 -23.54
CA GLY A 116 13.01 -1.20 -24.36
C GLY A 116 11.66 -1.91 -24.32
N ASP A 117 11.62 -3.20 -23.95
CA ASP A 117 10.38 -3.93 -23.70
C ASP A 117 9.55 -3.29 -22.60
N TRP A 118 8.23 -3.29 -22.82
CA TRP A 118 7.21 -3.27 -21.77
C TRP A 118 7.26 -4.61 -21.04
N GLY A 119 8.35 -4.85 -20.28
CA GLY A 119 8.78 -6.17 -19.80
C GLY A 119 7.63 -6.98 -19.21
N GLU A 120 7.31 -8.09 -19.90
CA GLU A 120 5.94 -8.33 -20.41
C GLU A 120 4.80 -7.65 -19.62
N LEU A 121 4.04 -6.81 -20.30
CA LEU A 121 2.63 -6.68 -19.97
C LEU A 121 1.87 -7.89 -20.59
N ARG A 122 1.87 -9.08 -19.93
CA ARG A 122 0.96 -10.26 -20.22
C ARG A 122 -0.07 -10.80 -19.14
N ASP A 123 0.27 -11.18 -17.88
CA ASP A 123 -0.66 -11.35 -16.68
C ASP A 123 -0.27 -10.80 -15.22
N ASP A 124 -0.05 -9.49 -14.98
CA ASP A 124 -0.64 -8.75 -13.83
C ASP A 124 -2.17 -8.89 -13.98
N PRO A 125 -3.00 -8.52 -12.99
CA PRO A 125 -4.38 -8.11 -13.27
C PRO A 125 -4.58 -7.40 -14.64
N PHE A 126 -3.59 -6.60 -15.07
CA PHE A 126 -3.36 -6.16 -16.46
C PHE A 126 -1.87 -6.26 -16.90
N ALA A 127 -1.28 -7.46 -16.74
CA ALA A 127 -0.21 -8.05 -17.58
C ALA A 127 1.32 -8.03 -17.02
N ALA A 128 2.28 -8.99 -16.76
CA ALA A 128 2.86 -10.39 -17.06
C ALA A 128 2.61 -11.70 -16.18
N PRO A 129 2.65 -12.94 -16.76
CA PRO A 129 2.38 -14.22 -16.06
C PRO A 129 3.37 -14.71 -15.00
N GLY A 130 2.82 -15.40 -13.99
CA GLY A 130 3.56 -16.21 -13.03
C GLY A 130 4.06 -15.50 -11.77
N LYS A 131 4.05 -14.16 -11.72
CA LYS A 131 4.50 -13.39 -10.53
C LYS A 131 3.40 -12.49 -9.97
N ARG A 132 2.73 -12.97 -8.91
CA ARG A 132 1.69 -12.22 -8.18
C ARG A 132 2.24 -10.91 -7.61
N VAL A 133 1.71 -9.78 -8.09
CA VAL A 133 1.87 -8.47 -7.43
C VAL A 133 0.80 -8.34 -6.36
N THR A 134 1.14 -8.66 -5.11
CA THR A 134 0.19 -8.59 -3.99
C THR A 134 0.01 -7.14 -3.53
N LEU A 135 -0.94 -6.41 -4.14
CA LEU A 135 -1.39 -5.11 -3.64
C LEU A 135 -2.17 -5.32 -2.34
N VAL A 136 -1.50 -5.22 -1.19
CA VAL A 136 -2.16 -5.39 0.12
C VAL A 136 -2.65 -4.03 0.61
N TYR A 137 -3.95 -3.93 0.85
CA TYR A 137 -4.52 -2.92 1.75
C TYR A 137 -4.44 -3.47 3.17
N LYS A 138 -3.75 -2.75 4.08
CA LYS A 138 -3.64 -3.07 5.50
C LYS A 138 -4.04 -1.87 6.34
#